data_AF-A0A1V2NXF9-F1
#
_entry.id   AF-A0A1V2NXF9-F1
#
_cell.length_a   1.000
_cell.length_b   1.000
_cell.length_c   1.000
_cell.angle_alpha   90.00
_cell.angle_beta   90.00
_cell.angle_gamma   90.00
#
_symmetry.space_group_name_H-M   'P 1'
#
loop_
_entity.id
_entity.type
_entity.pdbx_description
1 polymer ?
#
loop_
_entity_poly.entity_id
_entity_poly.type
_entity_poly.pdbx_seq_one_letter_code
_entity_poly.pdbx_strand_id
1 'polypeptide(L)'
;MTTTDIASGYLRRVRAELADLPAYELEEVMDDITAHLTELSQELRTPELLEARLGTPQQYAAQLRAAAGYPPQASNAGPADRGTAALGWLALSTVLTPALLIAWFARDLDSSPAVFGWLAAGLLPAILGLLALRNHDPSVVTSTPAWIRYEQRLHQVQSALPAGLRRDLVVIGQPVWWVLRGAMAGVALCGVLARTTEAGPLLAAALVGALVSIKLGRLSQSDRRWLWLLVPLNAVAVLAVAILVIGGTSAWGWDGYSFDGVHRVPDYLTNR
;
A
#
# COMPACT_ATOMS: atom_id res chain seq x y z
N MET A 1 8.06 -46.13 -1.72
CA MET A 1 7.60 -45.54 -0.44
C MET A 1 6.95 -46.65 0.34
N THR A 2 7.44 -46.97 1.54
CA THR A 2 6.84 -48.00 2.40
C THR A 2 5.68 -47.38 3.19
N THR A 3 4.74 -48.19 3.67
CA THR A 3 3.57 -47.72 4.43
C THR A 3 3.95 -46.92 5.68
N THR A 4 5.03 -47.32 6.35
CA THR A 4 5.63 -46.61 7.49
C THR A 4 6.18 -45.22 7.11
N ASP A 5 6.62 -45.02 5.87
CA ASP A 5 7.11 -43.74 5.33
C ASP A 5 5.96 -42.72 5.14
N ILE A 6 4.76 -43.22 4.80
CA ILE A 6 3.54 -42.40 4.68
C ILE A 6 3.09 -41.91 6.06
N ALA A 7 3.00 -42.81 7.05
CA ALA A 7 2.60 -42.47 8.41
C ALA A 7 3.57 -41.46 9.05
N SER A 8 4.89 -41.72 8.94
CA SER A 8 5.91 -40.81 9.48
C SER A 8 5.92 -39.44 8.78
N GLY A 9 5.65 -39.39 7.47
CA GLY A 9 5.50 -38.15 6.71
C GLY A 9 4.29 -37.31 7.15
N TYR A 10 3.19 -37.95 7.54
CA TYR A 10 2.02 -37.29 8.10
C TYR A 10 2.26 -36.82 9.55
N LEU A 11 2.79 -37.70 10.41
CA LEU A 11 3.14 -37.40 11.81
C LEU A 11 4.12 -36.23 11.93
N ARG A 12 5.14 -36.16 11.07
CA ARG A 12 6.09 -35.04 11.05
C ARG A 12 5.40 -33.70 10.81
N ARG A 13 4.38 -33.67 9.95
CA ARG A 13 3.59 -32.46 9.68
C ARG A 13 2.68 -32.11 10.86
N VAL A 14 2.01 -33.11 11.46
CA VAL A 14 1.20 -32.91 12.68
C VAL A 14 2.04 -32.39 13.86
N ARG A 15 3.22 -32.97 14.08
CA ARG A 15 4.16 -32.53 15.14
C ARG A 15 4.63 -31.10 14.92
N ALA A 16 4.85 -30.69 13.67
CA ALA A 16 5.24 -29.32 13.35
C ALA A 16 4.13 -28.32 13.67
N GLU A 17 2.87 -28.68 13.42
CA GLU A 17 1.74 -27.83 13.80
C GLU A 17 1.65 -27.73 15.32
N LEU A 18 1.71 -28.84 16.06
CA LEU A 18 1.60 -28.90 17.53
C LEU A 18 2.86 -28.48 18.31
N ALA A 19 3.88 -27.92 17.65
CA ALA A 19 5.16 -27.57 18.29
C ALA A 19 5.06 -26.44 19.34
N ASP A 20 3.90 -25.79 19.43
CA ASP A 20 3.56 -24.77 20.43
C ASP A 20 3.11 -25.34 21.78
N LEU A 21 2.77 -26.64 21.85
CA LEU A 21 2.36 -27.30 23.09
C LEU A 21 3.57 -27.62 24.00
N PRO A 22 3.37 -27.74 25.33
CA PRO A 22 4.39 -28.22 26.24
C PRO A 22 4.97 -29.57 25.78
N ALA A 23 6.30 -29.72 25.83
CA ALA A 23 7.00 -30.88 25.27
C ALA A 23 6.48 -32.23 25.81
N TYR A 24 6.12 -32.28 27.09
CA TYR A 24 5.58 -33.47 27.75
C TYR A 24 4.21 -33.89 27.15
N GLU A 25 3.30 -32.94 26.94
CA GLU A 25 1.97 -33.24 26.38
C GLU A 25 2.05 -33.59 24.90
N LEU A 26 2.96 -32.94 24.17
CA LEU A 26 3.21 -33.27 22.77
C LEU A 26 3.72 -34.70 22.64
N GLU A 27 4.64 -35.14 23.50
CA GLU A 27 5.14 -36.52 23.45
C GLU A 27 4.05 -37.55 23.75
N GLU A 28 3.23 -37.32 24.78
CA GLU A 28 2.10 -38.19 25.13
C GLU A 28 1.10 -38.33 23.98
N VAL A 29 0.66 -37.20 23.41
CA VAL A 29 -0.29 -37.16 22.30
C VAL A 29 0.30 -37.81 21.04
N MET A 30 1.59 -37.59 20.77
CA MET A 30 2.23 -38.14 19.57
C MET A 30 2.44 -39.65 19.68
N ASP A 31 2.65 -40.20 20.87
CA ASP A 31 2.82 -41.65 21.06
C ASP A 31 1.50 -42.39 20.76
N ASP A 32 0.38 -41.87 21.27
CA ASP A 32 -0.96 -42.43 21.04
C ASP A 32 -1.34 -42.41 19.54
N ILE A 33 -1.13 -41.28 18.87
CA ILE A 33 -1.44 -41.13 17.44
C ILE A 33 -0.52 -41.97 16.56
N THR A 34 0.74 -42.18 16.95
CA THR A 34 1.70 -42.95 16.14
C THR A 34 1.26 -44.39 15.97
N ALA A 35 0.73 -45.01 17.02
CA ALA A 35 0.15 -46.35 16.95
C ALA A 35 -1.03 -46.39 15.98
N HIS A 36 -1.99 -45.46 16.14
CA HIS A 36 -3.21 -45.42 15.33
C HIS A 36 -2.94 -45.14 13.84
N LEU A 37 -2.05 -44.21 13.52
CA LEU A 37 -1.72 -43.87 12.13
C LEU A 37 -0.93 -44.99 11.43
N THR A 38 -0.17 -45.79 12.18
CA THR A 38 0.54 -46.94 11.61
C THR A 38 -0.46 -47.98 11.10
N GLU A 39 -1.52 -48.27 11.86
CA GLU A 39 -2.61 -49.17 11.45
C GLU A 39 -3.37 -48.63 10.24
N LEU A 40 -3.77 -47.35 10.26
CA LEU A 40 -4.50 -46.73 9.14
C LEU A 40 -3.68 -46.64 7.86
N SER A 41 -2.36 -46.44 7.98
CA SER A 41 -1.48 -46.42 6.81
C SER A 41 -1.45 -47.79 6.13
N GLN A 42 -1.49 -48.89 6.89
CA GLN A 42 -1.52 -50.27 6.36
C GLN A 42 -2.80 -50.56 5.58
N GLU A 43 -3.92 -49.99 6.01
CA GLU A 43 -5.22 -50.11 5.34
C GLU A 43 -5.27 -49.29 4.04
N LEU A 44 -4.87 -48.02 4.09
CA LEU A 44 -5.11 -47.07 3.00
C LEU A 44 -3.99 -47.05 1.95
N ARG A 45 -2.78 -47.52 2.28
CA ARG A 45 -1.60 -47.74 1.41
C ARG A 45 -1.08 -46.54 0.59
N THR A 46 -1.82 -45.43 0.50
CA THR A 46 -1.40 -44.20 -0.19
C THR A 46 -1.64 -42.96 0.67
N PRO A 47 -0.79 -41.92 0.55
CA PRO A 47 -0.91 -40.69 1.32
C PRO A 47 -2.19 -39.91 0.97
N GLU A 48 -2.65 -39.94 -0.27
CA GLU A 48 -3.85 -39.22 -0.71
C GLU A 48 -5.12 -39.80 -0.09
N LEU A 49 -5.19 -41.13 0.07
CA LEU A 49 -6.33 -41.80 0.72
C LEU A 49 -6.34 -41.55 2.23
N LEU A 50 -5.15 -41.46 2.85
CA LEU A 50 -5.02 -41.09 4.26
C LEU A 50 -5.52 -39.66 4.51
N GLU A 51 -5.13 -38.71 3.66
CA GLU A 51 -5.60 -37.32 3.72
C GLU A 51 -7.11 -37.21 3.39
N ALA A 52 -7.65 -38.02 2.49
CA ALA A 52 -9.08 -38.05 2.20
C ALA A 52 -9.93 -38.55 3.39
N ARG A 53 -9.37 -39.43 4.24
CA ARG A 53 -10.07 -40.01 5.39
C ARG A 53 -9.92 -39.19 6.67
N LEU A 54 -8.72 -38.70 6.96
CA LEU A 54 -8.39 -37.96 8.20
C LEU A 54 -8.43 -36.44 8.04
N GLY A 55 -8.50 -35.94 6.81
CA GLY A 55 -8.29 -34.53 6.48
C GLY A 55 -6.81 -34.20 6.33
N THR A 56 -6.51 -32.91 6.15
CA THR A 56 -5.12 -32.46 6.10
C THR A 56 -4.46 -32.54 7.48
N PRO A 57 -3.12 -32.69 7.58
CA PRO A 57 -2.41 -32.68 8.86
C PRO A 57 -2.76 -31.48 9.75
N GLN A 58 -3.01 -30.31 9.15
CA GLN A 58 -3.44 -29.10 9.84
C GLN A 58 -4.85 -29.24 10.43
N GLN A 59 -5.80 -29.77 9.66
CA GLN A 59 -7.18 -29.99 10.12
C GLN A 59 -7.22 -31.02 11.26
N TYR A 60 -6.41 -32.07 11.14
CA TYR A 60 -6.30 -33.10 12.16
C TYR A 60 -5.66 -32.55 13.46
N ALA A 61 -4.58 -31.78 13.35
CA ALA A 61 -3.96 -31.10 14.50
C ALA A 61 -4.90 -30.08 15.17
N ALA A 62 -5.73 -29.38 14.39
CA ALA A 62 -6.74 -28.46 14.93
C ALA A 62 -7.85 -29.20 15.68
N GLN A 63 -8.30 -30.36 15.19
CA GLN A 63 -9.25 -31.23 15.90
C GLN A 63 -8.65 -31.75 17.21
N LEU A 64 -7.38 -32.16 17.20
CA LEU A 64 -6.63 -32.58 18.39
C LEU A 64 -6.55 -31.46 19.45
N ARG A 65 -6.23 -30.22 19.04
CA ARG A 65 -6.24 -29.07 19.97
C ARG A 65 -7.61 -28.80 20.54
N ALA A 66 -8.65 -28.80 19.70
CA ALA A 66 -10.01 -28.56 20.14
C ALA A 66 -10.47 -29.63 21.14
N ALA A 67 -10.11 -30.89 20.91
CA ALA A 67 -10.38 -32.00 21.85
C ALA A 67 -9.61 -31.85 23.17
N ALA A 68 -8.37 -31.36 23.12
CA ALA A 68 -7.54 -31.08 24.29
C ALA A 68 -7.86 -29.74 24.97
N GLY A 69 -8.87 -28.98 24.49
CA GLY A 69 -9.27 -27.69 25.07
C GLY A 69 -8.28 -26.55 24.81
N TYR A 70 -7.32 -26.75 23.91
CA TYR A 70 -6.38 -25.70 23.51
C TYR A 70 -7.04 -24.70 22.58
N PRO A 71 -6.73 -23.39 22.71
CA PRO A 71 -7.18 -22.40 21.74
C PRO A 71 -6.63 -22.78 20.35
N PRO A 72 -7.31 -22.38 19.27
CA PRO A 72 -6.76 -22.50 17.94
C PRO A 72 -5.38 -21.84 17.97
N GLN A 73 -4.33 -22.56 17.55
CA GLN A 73 -3.04 -21.95 17.31
C GLN A 73 -3.31 -20.74 16.43
N ALA A 74 -2.90 -19.55 16.89
CA ALA A 74 -3.10 -18.31 16.18
C ALA A 74 -2.66 -18.58 14.75
N SER A 75 -3.65 -18.72 13.85
CA SER A 75 -3.41 -19.29 12.53
C SER A 75 -2.17 -18.60 12.01
N ASN A 76 -1.17 -19.38 11.61
CA ASN A 76 -0.09 -18.84 10.79
C ASN A 76 -0.81 -18.27 9.57
N ALA A 77 -1.27 -17.02 9.66
CA ALA A 77 -2.02 -16.33 8.63
C ALA A 77 -1.16 -16.55 7.40
N GLY A 78 -1.68 -17.32 6.46
CA GLY A 78 -0.87 -17.80 5.36
C GLY A 78 -0.21 -16.59 4.71
N PRO A 79 0.90 -16.74 3.98
CA PRO A 79 1.47 -15.63 3.24
C PRO A 79 0.39 -14.82 2.50
N ALA A 80 -0.63 -15.49 1.93
CA ALA A 80 -1.81 -14.88 1.32
C ALA A 80 -2.63 -13.95 2.26
N ASP A 81 -2.91 -14.34 3.50
CA ASP A 81 -3.69 -13.53 4.47
C ASP A 81 -2.90 -12.31 4.96
N ARG A 82 -1.57 -12.46 5.10
CA ARG A 82 -0.69 -11.32 5.40
C ARG A 82 -0.61 -10.36 4.21
N GLY A 83 -0.64 -10.89 2.99
CA GLY A 83 -0.67 -10.09 1.76
C GLY A 83 -1.96 -9.28 1.62
N THR A 84 -3.12 -9.85 1.95
CA THR A 84 -4.40 -9.13 1.91
C THR A 84 -4.49 -8.07 3.01
N ALA A 85 -4.00 -8.38 4.23
CA ALA A 85 -3.90 -7.41 5.30
C ALA A 85 -2.98 -6.23 4.93
N ALA A 86 -1.81 -6.51 4.35
CA ALA A 86 -0.88 -5.49 3.90
C ALA A 86 -1.50 -4.62 2.79
N LEU A 87 -2.22 -5.21 1.82
CA LEU A 87 -2.99 -4.45 0.83
C LEU A 87 -4.04 -3.54 1.46
N GLY A 88 -4.74 -4.01 2.49
CA GLY A 88 -5.70 -3.22 3.24
C GLY A 88 -5.04 -1.99 3.89
N TRP A 89 -3.88 -2.17 4.50
CA TRP A 89 -3.10 -1.07 5.09
C TRP A 89 -2.57 -0.06 4.06
N LEU A 90 -2.14 -0.54 2.89
CA LEU A 90 -1.72 0.31 1.76
C LEU A 90 -2.90 1.13 1.21
N ALA A 91 -4.04 0.48 1.00
CA ALA A 91 -5.26 1.14 0.55
C ALA A 91 -5.72 2.20 1.56
N LEU A 92 -5.69 1.86 2.84
CA LEU A 92 -6.01 2.80 3.92
C LEU A 92 -5.08 4.01 3.92
N SER A 93 -3.75 3.82 3.84
CA SER A 93 -2.80 4.94 3.78
C SER A 93 -3.04 5.84 2.55
N THR A 94 -3.31 5.23 1.39
CA THR A 94 -3.55 5.94 0.13
C THR A 94 -4.79 6.85 0.20
N VAL A 95 -5.80 6.47 0.99
CA VAL A 95 -7.02 7.27 1.19
C VAL A 95 -6.87 8.23 2.38
N LEU A 96 -6.30 7.77 3.49
CA LEU A 96 -6.20 8.52 4.73
C LEU A 96 -5.25 9.70 4.59
N THR A 97 -4.09 9.53 3.94
CA THR A 97 -3.11 10.62 3.79
C THR A 97 -3.67 11.83 3.04
N PRO A 98 -4.28 11.70 1.85
CA PRO A 98 -4.87 12.85 1.18
C PRO A 98 -6.10 13.40 1.91
N ALA A 99 -6.92 12.56 2.55
CA ALA A 99 -8.08 13.04 3.32
C ALA A 99 -7.65 13.92 4.51
N LEU A 100 -6.59 13.52 5.23
CA LEU A 100 -6.03 14.31 6.34
C LEU A 100 -5.41 15.61 5.84
N LEU A 101 -4.75 15.61 4.68
CA LEU A 101 -4.23 16.82 4.05
C LEU A 101 -5.33 17.78 3.60
N ILE A 102 -6.42 17.28 3.00
CA ILE A 102 -7.59 18.09 2.62
C ILE A 102 -8.24 18.67 3.87
N ALA A 103 -8.46 17.86 4.90
CA ALA A 103 -9.06 18.30 6.16
C ALA A 103 -8.20 19.34 6.89
N TRP A 104 -6.87 19.25 6.77
CA TRP A 104 -5.94 20.27 7.25
C TRP A 104 -6.05 21.56 6.43
N PHE A 105 -6.00 21.46 5.08
CA PHE A 105 -6.06 22.62 4.18
C PHE A 105 -7.38 23.38 4.31
N ALA A 106 -8.51 22.68 4.35
CA ALA A 106 -9.85 23.26 4.46
C ALA A 106 -10.11 23.96 5.80
N ARG A 107 -9.25 23.73 6.80
CA ARG A 107 -9.44 24.30 8.13
C ARG A 107 -8.82 25.69 8.28
N ASP A 108 -7.98 26.14 7.34
CA ASP A 108 -7.43 27.50 7.28
C ASP A 108 -6.75 27.96 8.60
N LEU A 109 -5.88 27.12 9.18
CA LEU A 109 -5.19 27.45 10.43
C LEU A 109 -3.72 27.77 10.21
N ASP A 110 -3.34 28.95 10.72
CA ASP A 110 -2.02 29.40 11.14
C ASP A 110 -0.88 28.39 10.97
N SER A 111 0.20 28.86 10.32
CA SER A 111 1.50 28.24 10.01
C SER A 111 2.10 27.32 11.09
N SER A 112 1.40 26.24 11.44
CA SER A 112 1.72 25.34 12.52
C SER A 112 2.48 24.14 11.97
N PRO A 113 3.55 23.68 12.65
CA PRO A 113 4.28 22.46 12.27
C PRO A 113 3.42 21.18 12.33
N ALA A 114 2.15 21.27 12.71
CA ALA A 114 1.19 20.17 12.73
C ALA A 114 1.05 19.43 11.38
N VAL A 115 1.37 20.06 10.24
CA VAL A 115 1.33 19.41 8.91
C VAL A 115 2.20 18.15 8.86
N PHE A 116 3.35 18.16 9.54
CA PHE A 116 4.24 17.01 9.60
C PHE A 116 3.63 15.86 10.40
N GLY A 117 2.85 16.18 11.45
CA GLY A 117 2.10 15.20 12.23
C GLY A 117 1.00 14.52 11.41
N TRP A 118 0.26 15.29 10.59
CA TRP A 118 -0.79 14.75 9.72
C TRP A 118 -0.23 13.89 8.58
N LEU A 119 0.87 14.32 7.96
CA LEU A 119 1.59 13.51 6.96
C LEU A 119 2.14 12.21 7.57
N ALA A 120 2.76 12.31 8.74
CA ALA A 120 3.24 11.12 9.46
C ALA A 120 2.08 10.18 9.79
N ALA A 121 0.95 10.69 10.28
CA ALA A 121 -0.24 9.91 10.59
C ALA A 121 -0.86 9.21 9.36
N GLY A 122 -0.84 9.85 8.19
CA GLY A 122 -1.32 9.25 6.94
C GLY A 122 -0.37 8.19 6.36
N LEU A 123 0.95 8.36 6.54
CA LEU A 123 1.97 7.40 6.11
C LEU A 123 2.14 6.22 7.08
N LEU A 124 1.75 6.38 8.34
CA LEU A 124 1.87 5.37 9.40
C LEU A 124 1.22 4.02 9.03
N PRO A 125 0.02 3.95 8.44
CA PRO A 125 -0.57 2.70 7.97
C PRO A 125 0.25 2.01 6.87
N ALA A 126 0.90 2.76 5.97
CA ALA A 126 1.80 2.16 4.97
C ALA A 126 3.06 1.56 5.61
N ILE A 127 3.61 2.23 6.63
CA ILE A 127 4.73 1.70 7.42
C ILE A 127 4.30 0.43 8.19
N LEU A 128 3.10 0.42 8.78
CA LEU A 128 2.55 -0.77 9.45
C LEU A 128 2.31 -1.92 8.46
N GLY A 129 1.84 -1.63 7.24
CA GLY A 129 1.72 -2.63 6.17
C GLY A 129 3.08 -3.24 5.77
N LEU A 130 4.13 -2.42 5.71
CA LEU A 130 5.49 -2.88 5.44
C LEU A 130 6.06 -3.72 6.60
N LEU A 131 5.79 -3.31 7.85
CA LEU A 131 6.19 -4.05 9.04
C LEU A 131 5.42 -5.38 9.17
N ALA A 132 4.17 -5.46 8.69
CA ALA A 132 3.43 -6.72 8.61
C ALA A 132 4.06 -7.72 7.60
N LEU A 133 4.84 -7.21 6.63
CA LEU A 133 5.56 -7.98 5.62
C LEU A 133 7.00 -8.33 6.00
N ARG A 134 7.47 -7.96 7.20
CA ARG A 134 8.90 -7.84 7.60
C ARG A 134 9.87 -8.93 7.14
N ASN A 135 9.40 -10.17 6.96
CA ASN A 135 10.20 -11.34 6.59
C ASN A 135 9.75 -12.06 5.31
N HIS A 136 8.74 -11.55 4.61
CA HIS A 136 8.18 -12.21 3.42
C HIS A 136 8.49 -11.41 2.16
N ASP A 137 8.67 -12.13 1.05
CA ASP A 137 8.87 -11.51 -0.25
C ASP A 137 7.63 -10.66 -0.61
N PRO A 138 7.77 -9.38 -1.01
CA PRO A 138 6.65 -8.55 -1.45
C PRO A 138 5.82 -9.17 -2.59
N SER A 139 6.34 -10.18 -3.30
CA SER A 139 5.58 -10.97 -4.28
C SER A 139 4.34 -11.67 -3.69
N VAL A 140 4.33 -11.94 -2.39
CA VAL A 140 3.19 -12.54 -1.67
C VAL A 140 1.91 -11.72 -1.83
N VAL A 141 2.03 -10.40 -1.96
CA VAL A 141 0.90 -9.49 -2.16
C VAL A 141 0.33 -9.63 -3.58
N THR A 142 1.21 -9.80 -4.57
CA THR A 142 0.81 -9.95 -5.98
C THR A 142 0.13 -11.28 -6.27
N SER A 143 0.36 -12.31 -5.46
CA SER A 143 -0.34 -13.59 -5.55
C SER A 143 -1.75 -13.60 -4.92
N THR A 144 -2.18 -12.49 -4.30
CA THR A 144 -3.49 -12.47 -3.63
C THR A 144 -4.66 -12.35 -4.61
N PRO A 145 -5.82 -12.97 -4.33
CA PRO A 145 -7.03 -12.83 -5.17
C PRO A 145 -7.53 -11.37 -5.29
N ALA A 146 -7.25 -10.54 -4.29
CA ALA A 146 -7.57 -9.12 -4.32
C ALA A 146 -6.74 -8.37 -5.37
N TRP A 147 -5.44 -8.67 -5.44
CA TRP A 147 -4.54 -8.09 -6.44
C TRP A 147 -4.91 -8.51 -7.86
N ILE A 148 -5.21 -9.78 -8.10
CA ILE A 148 -5.60 -10.30 -9.42
C ILE A 148 -6.84 -9.58 -9.96
N ARG A 149 -7.86 -9.35 -9.11
CA ARG A 149 -9.07 -8.59 -9.48
C ARG A 149 -8.75 -7.14 -9.84
N TYR A 150 -7.81 -6.52 -9.12
CA TYR A 150 -7.39 -5.16 -9.40
C TYR A 150 -6.62 -5.07 -10.73
N GLU A 151 -5.70 -6.00 -10.97
CA GLU A 151 -4.92 -6.10 -12.21
C GLU A 151 -5.82 -6.30 -13.43
N GLN A 152 -6.84 -7.17 -13.33
CA GLN A 152 -7.84 -7.35 -14.39
C GLN A 152 -8.59 -6.04 -14.72
N ARG A 153 -9.00 -5.27 -13.71
CA ARG A 153 -9.64 -3.96 -13.92
C ARG A 153 -8.69 -2.95 -14.55
N LEU A 154 -7.44 -2.92 -14.11
CA LEU A 154 -6.43 -2.06 -14.72
C LEU A 154 -6.18 -2.41 -16.18
N HIS A 155 -6.10 -3.70 -16.52
CA HIS A 155 -5.96 -4.13 -17.91
C HIS A 155 -7.15 -3.72 -18.78
N GLN A 156 -8.37 -3.78 -18.26
CA GLN A 156 -9.56 -3.28 -18.97
C GLN A 156 -9.44 -1.79 -19.28
N VAL A 157 -9.10 -0.96 -18.28
CA VAL A 157 -8.91 0.48 -18.46
C VAL A 157 -7.75 0.79 -19.40
N GLN A 158 -6.63 0.07 -19.27
CA GLN A 158 -5.46 0.25 -20.15
C GLN A 158 -5.73 -0.19 -21.59
N SER A 159 -6.58 -1.19 -21.81
CA SER A 159 -6.94 -1.67 -23.14
C SER A 159 -7.84 -0.69 -23.89
N ALA A 160 -8.57 0.17 -23.16
CA ALA A 160 -9.37 1.25 -23.73
C ALA A 160 -8.51 2.44 -24.22
N LEU A 161 -7.23 2.53 -23.81
CA LEU A 161 -6.33 3.60 -24.22
C LEU A 161 -5.64 3.26 -25.57
N PRO A 162 -5.54 4.22 -26.51
CA PRO A 162 -4.79 4.03 -27.75
C PRO A 162 -3.33 3.66 -27.49
N ALA A 163 -2.79 2.72 -28.28
CA ALA A 163 -1.44 2.18 -28.06
C ALA A 163 -0.33 3.25 -28.13
N GLY A 164 -0.51 4.29 -28.96
CA GLY A 164 0.40 5.45 -29.03
C GLY A 164 0.40 6.25 -27.73
N LEU A 165 -0.79 6.66 -27.27
CA LEU A 165 -0.97 7.41 -26.02
C LEU A 165 -0.40 6.66 -24.81
N ARG A 166 -0.61 5.33 -24.74
CA ARG A 166 -0.04 4.49 -23.68
C ARG A 166 1.48 4.52 -23.67
N ARG A 167 2.12 4.42 -24.85
CA ARG A 167 3.59 4.45 -24.95
C ARG A 167 4.12 5.83 -24.58
N ASP A 168 3.47 6.88 -25.02
CA ASP A 168 3.88 8.27 -24.74
C ASP A 168 3.71 8.60 -23.24
N LEU A 169 2.62 8.17 -22.61
CA LEU A 169 2.41 8.32 -21.17
C LEU A 169 3.46 7.58 -20.34
N VAL A 170 3.93 6.42 -20.78
CA VAL A 170 4.96 5.66 -20.06
C VAL A 170 6.36 6.24 -20.30
N VAL A 171 6.70 6.55 -21.55
CA VAL A 171 8.04 7.00 -21.94
C VAL A 171 8.30 8.44 -21.50
N ILE A 172 7.32 9.33 -21.67
CA ILE A 172 7.45 10.76 -21.37
C ILE A 172 6.81 11.09 -20.03
N GLY A 173 5.63 10.52 -19.76
CA GLY A 173 4.88 10.82 -18.54
C GLY A 173 5.58 10.35 -17.26
N GLN A 174 6.29 9.22 -17.26
CA GLN A 174 6.97 8.76 -16.04
C GLN A 174 8.13 9.70 -15.60
N PRO A 175 9.09 10.07 -16.46
CA PRO A 175 10.15 11.01 -16.06
C PRO A 175 9.61 12.40 -15.70
N VAL A 176 8.66 12.91 -16.48
CA VAL A 176 8.04 14.22 -16.23
C VAL A 176 7.31 14.22 -14.89
N TRP A 177 6.58 13.16 -14.59
CA TRP A 177 5.89 13.01 -13.31
C TRP A 177 6.85 12.95 -12.12
N TRP A 178 8.00 12.28 -12.25
CA TRP A 178 9.00 12.26 -11.19
C TRP A 178 9.55 13.65 -10.89
N VAL A 179 9.87 14.42 -11.94
CA VAL A 179 10.35 15.80 -11.81
C VAL A 179 9.28 16.67 -11.16
N LEU A 180 8.05 16.63 -11.68
CA LEU A 180 6.93 17.43 -11.18
C LEU A 180 6.66 17.16 -9.69
N ARG A 181 6.47 15.88 -9.32
CA ARG A 181 6.27 15.47 -7.93
C ARG A 181 7.40 15.95 -7.01
N GLY A 182 8.65 15.74 -7.44
CA GLY A 182 9.81 16.08 -6.64
C GLY A 182 9.96 17.58 -6.44
N ALA A 183 9.81 18.34 -7.52
CA ALA A 183 9.85 19.79 -7.48
C ALA A 183 8.79 20.36 -6.54
N MET A 184 7.55 19.88 -6.67
CA MET A 184 6.45 20.33 -5.84
C MET A 184 6.62 19.98 -4.37
N ALA A 185 7.06 18.76 -4.06
CA ALA A 185 7.36 18.36 -2.69
C ALA A 185 8.50 19.20 -2.10
N GLY A 186 9.54 19.49 -2.89
CA GLY A 186 10.65 20.35 -2.48
C GLY A 186 10.21 21.78 -2.17
N VAL A 187 9.44 22.40 -3.05
CA VAL A 187 8.87 23.75 -2.85
C VAL A 187 7.98 23.78 -1.61
N ALA A 188 7.05 22.83 -1.47
CA ALA A 188 6.15 22.78 -0.32
C ALA A 188 6.93 22.62 1.00
N LEU A 189 7.90 21.71 1.03
CA LEU A 189 8.71 21.47 2.23
C LEU A 189 9.54 22.70 2.61
N CYS A 190 10.20 23.34 1.63
CA CYS A 190 11.02 24.51 1.88
C CYS A 190 10.17 25.73 2.29
N GLY A 191 9.06 25.98 1.60
CA GLY A 191 8.13 27.05 1.94
C GLY A 191 7.59 26.93 3.37
N VAL A 192 7.28 25.71 3.80
CA VAL A 192 6.81 25.44 5.18
C VAL A 192 7.93 25.55 6.21
N LEU A 193 9.08 24.90 5.99
CA LEU A 193 10.17 24.84 6.98
C LEU A 193 10.92 26.17 7.12
N ALA A 194 11.26 26.78 5.99
CA ALA A 194 12.00 28.04 5.97
C ALA A 194 11.07 29.26 6.06
N ARG A 195 9.74 29.06 6.03
CA ARG A 195 8.72 30.12 6.04
C ARG A 195 9.02 31.23 5.03
N THR A 196 9.49 30.83 3.85
CA THR A 196 9.96 31.73 2.80
C THR A 196 9.09 31.61 1.55
N THR A 197 8.85 32.76 0.91
CA THR A 197 8.24 32.86 -0.41
C THR A 197 9.26 33.28 -1.47
N GLU A 198 10.54 33.41 -1.09
CA GLU A 198 11.58 33.83 -2.01
C GLU A 198 11.83 32.78 -3.09
N ALA A 199 11.92 33.22 -4.34
CA ALA A 199 12.07 32.33 -5.48
C ALA A 199 13.37 31.51 -5.42
N GLY A 200 14.48 32.08 -4.92
CA GLY A 200 15.79 31.41 -4.88
C GLY A 200 15.79 30.10 -4.08
N PRO A 201 15.48 30.13 -2.77
CA PRO A 201 15.39 28.93 -1.94
C PRO A 201 14.37 27.91 -2.44
N LEU A 202 13.21 28.37 -2.91
CA LEU A 202 12.16 27.48 -3.44
C LEU A 202 12.60 26.77 -4.72
N LEU A 203 13.29 27.46 -5.63
CA LEU A 203 13.86 26.86 -6.85
C LEU A 203 14.95 25.85 -6.50
N ALA A 204 15.83 26.15 -5.55
CA ALA A 204 16.85 25.21 -5.09
C ALA A 204 16.20 23.94 -4.49
N ALA A 205 15.18 24.11 -3.65
CA ALA A 205 14.44 23.00 -3.06
C ALA A 205 13.68 22.18 -4.12
N ALA A 206 13.11 22.84 -5.14
CA ALA A 206 12.47 22.17 -6.27
C ALA A 206 13.45 21.26 -7.02
N LEU A 207 14.65 21.75 -7.31
CA LEU A 207 15.67 20.98 -8.01
C LEU A 207 16.17 19.79 -7.18
N VAL A 208 16.43 20.00 -5.89
CA VAL A 208 16.83 18.92 -4.96
C VAL A 208 15.71 17.88 -4.85
N GLY A 209 14.47 18.32 -4.67
CA GLY A 209 13.30 17.45 -4.61
C GLY A 209 13.11 16.63 -5.88
N ALA A 210 13.29 17.25 -7.06
CA ALA A 210 13.24 16.57 -8.35
C ALA A 210 14.33 15.48 -8.47
N LEU A 211 15.58 15.78 -8.10
CA LEU A 211 16.68 14.83 -8.12
C LEU A 211 16.42 13.63 -7.19
N VAL A 212 15.95 13.90 -5.97
CA VAL A 212 15.58 12.87 -4.99
C VAL A 212 14.42 12.02 -5.54
N SER A 213 13.40 12.65 -6.11
CA SER A 213 12.23 11.96 -6.70
C SER A 213 12.59 11.06 -7.89
N ILE A 214 13.51 11.50 -8.76
CA ILE A 214 14.04 10.68 -9.87
C ILE A 214 14.81 9.48 -9.32
N LYS A 215 15.67 9.69 -8.32
CA LYS A 215 16.43 8.61 -7.70
C LYS A 215 15.49 7.58 -7.05
N LEU A 216 14.48 8.02 -6.29
CA LEU A 216 13.44 7.15 -5.73
C LEU A 216 12.63 6.43 -6.83
N GLY A 217 12.32 7.10 -7.93
CA GLY A 217 11.66 6.49 -9.09
C GLY A 217 12.48 5.33 -9.68
N ARG A 218 13.77 5.54 -9.93
CA ARG A 218 14.68 4.49 -10.42
C ARG A 218 14.89 3.36 -9.41
N LEU A 219 14.97 3.68 -8.12
CA LEU A 219 15.06 2.66 -7.07
C LEU A 219 13.81 1.79 -7.02
N SER A 220 12.62 2.37 -7.23
CA SER A 220 11.36 1.61 -7.26
C SER A 220 11.23 0.65 -8.45
N GLN A 221 11.92 0.94 -9.55
CA GLN A 221 12.00 0.04 -10.70
C GLN A 221 12.96 -1.14 -10.45
N SER A 222 13.97 -0.95 -9.60
CA SER A 222 14.96 -1.99 -9.27
C SER A 222 14.51 -2.88 -8.12
N ASP A 223 13.81 -2.31 -7.15
CA ASP A 223 13.36 -3.00 -5.95
C ASP A 223 11.89 -2.65 -5.62
N ARG A 224 11.05 -3.68 -5.74
CA ARG A 224 9.58 -3.61 -5.60
C ARG A 224 9.14 -3.22 -4.19
N ARG A 225 10.03 -3.31 -3.20
CA ARG A 225 9.78 -2.89 -1.80
C ARG A 225 9.52 -1.39 -1.68
N TRP A 226 10.15 -0.58 -2.53
CA TRP A 226 9.97 0.87 -2.52
C TRP A 226 8.58 1.33 -2.95
N LEU A 227 7.83 0.49 -3.69
CA LEU A 227 6.46 0.82 -4.11
C LEU A 227 5.53 1.07 -2.93
N TRP A 228 5.75 0.40 -1.80
CA TRP A 228 4.95 0.56 -0.58
C TRP A 228 5.03 1.97 0.00
N LEU A 229 6.17 2.63 -0.16
CA LEU A 229 6.38 3.99 0.30
C LEU A 229 6.04 5.02 -0.80
N LEU A 230 6.30 4.67 -2.07
CA LEU A 230 6.01 5.53 -3.22
C LEU A 230 4.51 5.68 -3.53
N VAL A 231 3.68 4.66 -3.32
CA VAL A 231 2.23 4.71 -3.59
C VAL A 231 1.52 5.80 -2.75
N PRO A 232 1.63 5.82 -1.41
CA PRO A 232 1.01 6.87 -0.61
C PRO A 232 1.65 8.23 -0.86
N LEU A 233 2.97 8.29 -1.11
CA LEU A 233 3.65 9.51 -1.48
C LEU A 233 3.15 10.10 -2.82
N ASN A 234 2.79 9.24 -3.78
CA ASN A 234 2.16 9.66 -5.04
C ASN A 234 0.76 10.23 -4.81
N ALA A 235 -0.04 9.66 -3.91
CA ALA A 235 -1.36 10.19 -3.59
C ALA A 235 -1.26 11.61 -2.99
N VAL A 236 -0.28 11.84 -2.11
CA VAL A 236 0.05 13.17 -1.59
C VAL A 236 0.45 14.12 -2.71
N ALA A 237 1.31 13.68 -3.62
CA ALA A 237 1.77 14.50 -4.74
C ALA A 237 0.63 14.92 -5.67
N VAL A 238 -0.25 13.99 -6.04
CA VAL A 238 -1.43 14.28 -6.87
C VAL A 238 -2.35 15.27 -6.16
N LEU A 239 -2.58 15.10 -4.85
CA LEU A 239 -3.38 16.04 -4.10
C LEU A 239 -2.72 17.42 -4.03
N ALA A 240 -1.42 17.49 -3.79
CA ALA A 240 -0.68 18.75 -3.78
C ALA A 240 -0.76 19.46 -5.14
N VAL A 241 -0.70 18.72 -6.25
CA VAL A 241 -0.94 19.24 -7.60
C VAL A 241 -2.35 19.82 -7.71
N ALA A 242 -3.36 19.05 -7.31
CA ALA A 242 -4.75 19.50 -7.39
C ALA A 242 -4.98 20.77 -6.56
N ILE A 243 -4.45 20.83 -5.33
CA ILE A 243 -4.55 22.01 -4.46
C ILE A 243 -3.81 23.20 -5.07
N LEU A 244 -2.62 23.03 -5.64
CA LEU A 244 -1.88 24.12 -6.31
C LEU A 244 -2.58 24.64 -7.56
N VAL A 245 -3.18 23.75 -8.35
CA VAL A 245 -3.96 24.13 -9.53
C VAL A 245 -5.22 24.91 -9.10
N ILE A 246 -5.96 24.39 -8.12
CA ILE A 246 -7.20 25.02 -7.64
C ILE A 246 -6.91 26.33 -6.89
N GLY A 247 -5.95 26.33 -5.96
CA GLY A 247 -5.55 27.53 -5.20
C GLY A 247 -4.76 28.55 -6.04
N GLY A 248 -4.07 28.11 -7.09
CA GLY A 248 -3.47 28.99 -8.08
C GLY A 248 -4.52 29.81 -8.82
N THR A 249 -5.65 29.21 -9.19
CA THR A 249 -6.73 29.95 -9.87
C THR A 249 -7.37 31.05 -9.01
N SER A 250 -7.25 30.99 -7.68
CA SER A 250 -7.73 32.05 -6.78
C SER A 250 -6.65 33.07 -6.40
N ALA A 251 -5.36 32.67 -6.37
CA ALA A 251 -4.23 33.57 -6.09
C ALA A 251 -3.79 34.41 -7.30
N TRP A 252 -3.91 33.86 -8.51
CA TRP A 252 -3.87 34.61 -9.75
C TRP A 252 -5.27 35.15 -10.01
N GLY A 253 -5.65 36.21 -9.29
CA GLY A 253 -6.86 36.95 -9.59
C GLY A 253 -6.93 37.20 -11.10
N TRP A 254 -7.85 36.52 -11.78
CA TRP A 254 -8.56 37.15 -12.87
C TRP A 254 -9.37 38.28 -12.22
N ASP A 255 -8.67 39.33 -11.77
CA ASP A 255 -9.22 40.65 -11.67
C ASP A 255 -9.58 40.98 -13.11
N GLY A 256 -10.80 40.61 -13.49
CA GLY A 256 -11.38 41.03 -14.73
C GLY A 256 -11.12 42.52 -14.81
N TYR A 257 -10.37 42.94 -15.84
CA TYR A 257 -10.28 44.32 -16.24
C TYR A 257 -11.71 44.86 -16.28
N SER A 258 -12.16 45.49 -15.18
CA SER A 258 -13.38 46.27 -15.22
C SER A 258 -13.03 47.42 -16.14
N PHE A 259 -13.59 47.36 -17.34
CA PHE A 259 -13.46 48.42 -18.31
C PHE A 259 -14.35 49.58 -17.85
N ASP A 260 -14.03 50.20 -16.70
CA ASP A 260 -14.67 51.41 -16.19
C ASP A 260 -14.07 52.67 -16.83
N GLY A 261 -13.84 52.58 -18.14
CA GLY A 261 -13.40 53.69 -18.95
C GLY A 261 -14.19 53.72 -20.24
N VAL A 262 -14.86 54.85 -20.49
CA VAL A 262 -15.63 55.23 -21.69
C VAL A 262 -17.11 54.82 -21.58
N HIS A 263 -18.02 55.68 -21.09
CA HIS A 263 -18.38 56.97 -21.67
C HIS A 263 -18.78 58.01 -20.61
N ARG A 264 -17.89 58.96 -20.31
CA ARG A 264 -18.33 60.27 -19.78
C ARG A 264 -18.60 61.14 -21.00
N VAL A 265 -19.89 61.33 -21.33
CA VAL A 265 -20.32 62.26 -22.39
C VAL A 265 -19.94 63.67 -21.95
N PRO A 266 -19.23 64.47 -22.77
CA PRO A 266 -18.95 65.85 -22.42
C PRO A 266 -20.18 66.75 -22.65
N ASP A 267 -20.60 67.46 -21.59
CA ASP A 267 -21.70 68.42 -21.57
C ASP A 267 -21.35 69.71 -22.33
N TYR A 268 -21.39 69.69 -23.66
CA TYR A 268 -21.32 70.93 -24.47
C TYR A 268 -22.51 71.15 -25.42
N LEU A 269 -23.65 70.50 -25.19
CA LEU A 269 -24.85 70.67 -26.02
C LEU A 269 -26.10 71.10 -25.24
N THR A 270 -25.96 72.08 -24.34
CA THR A 270 -27.09 72.80 -23.76
C THR A 270 -26.79 74.29 -23.65
N ASN A 271 -26.65 74.94 -24.81
CA ASN A 271 -27.05 76.35 -24.94
C ASN A 271 -27.31 76.73 -26.39
N ARG A 272 -28.56 76.57 -26.84
CA ARG A 272 -29.21 77.38 -27.87
C ARG A 272 -30.72 77.23 -27.78
#